data_AF-A0AAW2PHJ2-F1
#
_entry.id   AF-A0AAW2PHJ2-F1
#
_cell.length_a   1.000
_cell.length_b   1.000
_cell.length_c   1.000
_cell.angle_alpha   90.00
_cell.angle_beta   90.00
_cell.angle_gamma   90.00
#
_symmetry.space_group_name_H-M   'P 1'
#
loop_
_entity.id
_entity.type
_entity.pdbx_description
1 polymer ?
#
loop_
_entity_poly.entity_id
_entity_poly.type
_entity_poly.pdbx_seq_one_letter_code
_entity_poly.pdbx_strand_id
1 'polypeptide(L)'
;MDVETGVPTLGRANSGFVDLRQPRVEHGDKDYKGPGTRIWLAWKYDEVDVEILTVHTQMIYCLVFILQFHTTALVSVVYGANDLGEQRDLWQSLTQLADSIDEDPWLVMGDFNTVVDLSEVSSASGDIRVAMEEFQECITATSLITLPMQGQLFT
;
A
#
# COMPACT_ATOMS: atom_id res chain seq x y z
N MET A 1 -47.78 30.31 -18.43
CA MET A 1 -47.39 30.24 -17.02
C MET A 1 -46.02 29.62 -17.01
N ASP A 2 -45.04 30.51 -16.95
CA ASP A 2 -43.62 30.22 -16.91
C ASP A 2 -43.26 29.37 -15.68
N VAL A 3 -42.19 28.57 -15.77
CA VAL A 3 -40.86 28.88 -15.19
C VAL A 3 -40.02 27.58 -15.09
N GLU A 4 -38.92 27.63 -15.84
CA GLU A 4 -37.55 27.14 -15.60
C GLU A 4 -37.23 25.69 -15.19
N THR A 5 -36.44 25.09 -16.07
CA THR A 5 -35.39 24.10 -15.83
C THR A 5 -34.40 24.57 -14.77
N GLY A 6 -34.25 23.81 -13.67
CA GLY A 6 -33.25 24.07 -12.63
C GLY A 6 -32.36 22.84 -12.40
N VAL A 7 -31.24 22.79 -13.12
CA VAL A 7 -30.08 21.95 -12.79
C VAL A 7 -29.53 22.43 -11.43
N PRO A 8 -29.15 21.55 -10.48
CA PRO A 8 -28.47 22.00 -9.27
C PRO A 8 -27.10 22.56 -9.62
N THR A 9 -26.97 23.87 -9.54
CA THR A 9 -25.72 24.62 -9.67
C THR A 9 -24.76 24.31 -8.53
N LEU A 10 -23.50 24.15 -8.94
CA LEU A 10 -22.27 24.12 -8.13
C LEU A 10 -22.30 25.16 -6.98
N GLY A 11 -22.49 24.69 -5.76
CA GLY A 11 -22.31 25.50 -4.55
C GLY A 11 -20.84 25.60 -4.18
N ARG A 12 -20.17 26.67 -4.60
CA ARG A 12 -18.93 27.12 -3.96
C ARG A 12 -19.28 27.77 -2.62
N ALA A 13 -18.80 27.19 -1.52
CA ALA A 13 -18.57 27.90 -0.28
C ALA A 13 -17.14 27.60 0.20
N ASN A 14 -16.24 28.54 -0.08
CA ASN A 14 -14.97 28.66 0.61
C ASN A 14 -15.23 29.37 1.95
N SER A 15 -15.02 28.68 3.06
CA SER A 15 -14.66 29.33 4.31
C SER A 15 -13.79 28.40 5.16
N GLY A 16 -12.48 28.52 4.94
CA GLY A 16 -11.46 28.55 5.99
C GLY A 16 -11.53 27.49 7.09
N PHE A 17 -11.28 26.24 6.74
CA PHE A 17 -10.53 25.35 7.62
C PHE A 17 -9.52 24.61 6.76
N VAL A 18 -8.25 25.01 6.84
CA VAL A 18 -7.16 24.22 6.29
C VAL A 18 -6.92 23.09 7.28
N ASP A 19 -7.36 21.88 6.96
CA ASP A 19 -6.95 20.70 7.71
C ASP A 19 -5.47 20.45 7.40
N LEU A 20 -4.59 20.84 8.33
CA LEU A 20 -3.14 20.67 8.23
C LEU A 20 -2.69 19.19 8.24
N ARG A 21 -3.64 18.25 8.21
CA ARG A 21 -3.41 16.79 8.16
C ARG A 21 -3.74 16.16 6.81
N GLN A 22 -4.17 16.95 5.82
CA GLN A 22 -4.31 16.48 4.45
C GLN A 22 -3.08 16.89 3.63
N PRO A 23 -2.42 15.97 2.92
CA PRO A 23 -1.35 16.33 2.01
C PRO A 23 -1.90 17.29 0.94
N ARG A 24 -1.14 18.34 0.66
CA ARG A 24 -1.47 19.36 -0.34
C ARG A 24 -1.42 18.70 -1.73
N VAL A 25 -2.58 18.42 -2.31
CA VAL A 25 -2.67 17.97 -3.71
C VAL A 25 -2.22 19.13 -4.61
N GLU A 26 -1.01 19.03 -5.16
CA GLU A 26 -0.59 19.89 -6.26
C GLU A 26 -1.33 19.46 -7.54
N HIS A 27 -1.48 20.38 -8.50
CA HIS A 27 -2.25 20.12 -9.72
C HIS A 27 -1.65 18.93 -10.49
N GLY A 28 -2.20 17.75 -10.31
CA GLY A 28 -1.84 16.53 -11.04
C GLY A 28 -1.48 15.30 -10.21
N ASP A 29 -1.68 15.36 -8.90
CA ASP A 29 -1.56 14.18 -8.04
C ASP A 29 -2.95 13.69 -7.61
N LYS A 30 -3.12 12.38 -7.52
CA LYS A 30 -4.25 11.71 -6.87
C LYS A 30 -3.73 10.99 -5.62
N ASP A 31 -4.57 10.88 -4.61
CA ASP A 31 -4.24 10.16 -3.38
C ASP A 31 -5.39 9.32 -2.84
N TYR A 32 -5.03 8.34 -2.01
CA TYR A 32 -5.97 7.48 -1.30
C TYR A 32 -5.44 7.13 0.08
N LYS A 33 -6.23 7.40 1.12
CA LYS A 33 -5.95 6.94 2.48
C LYS A 33 -6.78 5.70 2.79
N GLY A 34 -6.10 4.58 3.10
CA GLY A 34 -6.76 3.35 3.52
C GLY A 34 -7.57 3.55 4.80
N PRO A 35 -8.91 3.33 4.79
CA PRO A 35 -9.72 3.42 6.00
C PRO A 35 -9.26 2.40 7.04
N GLY A 36 -9.01 2.85 8.27
CA GLY A 36 -8.53 1.98 9.35
C GLY A 36 -7.08 1.52 9.22
N THR A 37 -6.34 2.03 8.22
CA THR A 37 -4.92 1.75 8.02
C THR A 37 -4.07 2.99 8.30
N ARG A 38 -2.75 2.79 8.32
CA ARG A 38 -1.74 3.86 8.40
C ARG A 38 -1.08 4.11 7.04
N ILE A 39 -1.73 3.71 5.95
CA ILE A 39 -1.17 3.71 4.59
C ILE A 39 -1.86 4.78 3.74
N TRP A 40 -1.03 5.59 3.08
CA TRP A 40 -1.43 6.55 2.07
C TRP A 40 -0.79 6.17 0.75
N LEU A 41 -1.60 6.13 -0.31
CA LEU A 41 -1.14 6.02 -1.68
C LEU A 41 -1.24 7.39 -2.32
N ALA A 42 -0.22 7.78 -3.07
CA ALA A 42 -0.23 8.95 -3.92
C ALA A 42 0.39 8.60 -5.26
N TRP A 43 -0.19 9.10 -6.34
CA TRP A 43 0.29 8.84 -7.69
C TRP A 43 -0.06 10.00 -8.61
N LYS A 44 0.69 10.13 -9.69
CA LYS A 44 0.42 11.11 -10.74
C LYS A 44 -0.63 10.56 -11.69
N TYR A 45 -1.71 11.31 -11.92
CA TYR A 45 -2.83 10.83 -12.74
C TYR A 45 -2.48 10.67 -14.22
N ASP A 46 -1.40 11.31 -14.68
CA ASP A 46 -0.92 11.29 -16.06
C ASP A 46 0.19 10.25 -16.30
N GLU A 47 0.66 9.57 -15.26
CA GLU A 47 1.61 8.46 -15.37
C GLU A 47 0.94 7.08 -15.14
N VAL A 48 0.04 7.00 -14.15
CA VAL A 48 -0.66 5.74 -13.80
C VAL A 48 -2.12 5.98 -13.41
N ASP A 49 -2.95 4.96 -13.61
CA ASP A 49 -4.27 4.87 -12.99
C ASP A 49 -4.29 3.74 -11.96
N VAL A 50 -5.00 3.94 -10.85
CA VAL A 50 -4.95 3.02 -9.69
C VAL A 50 -6.36 2.66 -9.28
N GLU A 51 -6.66 1.37 -9.28
CA GLU A 51 -7.90 0.78 -8.77
C GLU A 51 -7.63 0.05 -7.45
N ILE A 52 -8.26 0.50 -6.37
CA ILE A 52 -8.14 -0.15 -5.06
C ILE A 52 -9.01 -1.41 -5.07
N LEU A 53 -8.37 -2.58 -4.89
CA LEU A 53 -9.05 -3.88 -4.89
C LEU A 53 -9.42 -4.31 -3.47
N THR A 54 -8.45 -4.26 -2.56
CA THR A 54 -8.63 -4.69 -1.16
C THR A 54 -7.90 -3.75 -0.20
N VAL A 55 -8.53 -3.46 0.93
CA VAL A 55 -7.91 -2.74 2.05
C VAL A 55 -7.92 -3.64 3.29
N HIS A 56 -6.72 -3.97 3.74
CA HIS A 56 -6.43 -4.67 4.99
C HIS A 56 -5.80 -3.67 5.99
N THR A 57 -5.87 -3.94 7.29
CA THR A 57 -5.34 -3.04 8.34
C THR A 57 -3.85 -2.70 8.15
N GLN A 58 -3.10 -3.61 7.52
CA GLN A 58 -1.66 -3.52 7.28
C GLN A 58 -1.28 -3.50 5.79
N MET A 59 -2.25 -3.50 4.86
CA MET A 59 -1.95 -3.56 3.41
C MET A 59 -3.05 -2.91 2.58
N ILE A 60 -2.68 -2.18 1.53
CA ILE A 60 -3.57 -1.82 0.43
C ILE A 60 -3.13 -2.60 -0.81
N TYR A 61 -4.06 -3.35 -1.40
CA TYR A 61 -3.85 -4.10 -2.63
C TYR A 61 -4.62 -3.42 -3.77
N CYS A 62 -3.92 -3.10 -4.85
CA CYS A 62 -4.47 -2.37 -5.98
C CYS A 62 -3.99 -2.92 -7.33
N LEU A 63 -4.80 -2.67 -8.35
CA LEU A 63 -4.42 -2.81 -9.75
C LEU A 63 -3.88 -1.45 -10.22
N VAL A 64 -2.66 -1.44 -10.75
CA VAL A 64 -2.01 -0.24 -11.28
C VAL A 64 -1.91 -0.39 -12.79
N PHE A 65 -2.55 0.51 -13.52
CA PHE A 65 -2.43 0.63 -14.97
C PHE A 65 -1.39 1.69 -15.31
N ILE A 66 -0.31 1.28 -15.98
CA ILE A 66 0.81 2.15 -16.35
C ILE A 66 0.55 2.73 -17.74
N LEU A 67 0.24 4.02 -17.82
CA LEU A 67 -0.22 4.67 -19.04
C LEU A 67 0.81 4.61 -20.17
N GLN A 68 2.10 4.82 -19.84
CA GLN A 68 3.18 4.84 -20.82
C GLN A 68 3.35 3.49 -21.56
N PHE A 69 3.17 2.38 -20.85
CA PHE A 69 3.44 1.03 -21.39
C PHE A 69 2.18 0.26 -21.74
N HIS A 70 0.99 0.80 -21.44
CA HIS A 70 -0.29 0.13 -21.62
C HIS A 70 -0.34 -1.26 -20.98
N THR A 71 0.23 -1.38 -19.78
CA THR A 71 0.31 -2.63 -19.03
C THR A 71 -0.24 -2.44 -17.63
N THR A 72 -0.66 -3.55 -17.01
CA THR A 72 -1.07 -3.60 -15.61
C THR A 72 -0.02 -4.27 -14.74
N ALA A 73 -0.01 -3.91 -13.47
CA ALA A 73 0.63 -4.66 -12.41
C ALA A 73 -0.23 -4.63 -11.16
N LEU A 74 -0.21 -5.72 -10.42
CA LEU A 74 -0.79 -5.81 -9.10
C LEU A 74 0.21 -5.26 -8.09
N VAL A 75 -0.23 -4.44 -7.15
CA VAL A 75 0.63 -3.83 -6.15
C VAL A 75 0.01 -4.00 -4.77
N SER A 76 0.78 -4.59 -3.85
CA SER A 76 0.47 -4.63 -2.41
C SER A 76 1.39 -3.65 -1.69
N VAL A 77 0.83 -2.56 -1.19
CA VAL A 77 1.54 -1.59 -0.35
C VAL A 77 1.30 -1.93 1.11
N VAL A 78 2.37 -2.19 1.86
CA VAL A 78 2.35 -2.75 3.21
C VAL A 78 2.85 -1.74 4.24
N TYR A 79 2.20 -1.73 5.40
CA TYR A 79 2.74 -1.14 6.63
C TYR A 79 2.45 -2.08 7.80
N GLY A 80 3.38 -3.00 8.04
CA GLY A 80 3.26 -4.09 9.00
C GLY A 80 3.11 -3.61 10.44
N ALA A 81 2.47 -4.43 11.27
CA ALA A 81 2.41 -4.24 12.71
C ALA A 81 3.75 -4.59 13.36
N ASN A 82 3.95 -4.13 14.60
CA ASN A 82 5.07 -4.56 15.44
C ASN A 82 4.71 -5.78 16.30
N ASP A 83 3.42 -6.14 16.34
CA ASP A 83 2.93 -7.28 17.10
C ASP A 83 3.00 -8.54 16.24
N LEU A 84 3.60 -9.60 16.79
CA LEU A 84 3.76 -10.90 16.11
C LEU A 84 2.43 -11.52 15.67
N GLY A 85 1.39 -11.37 16.49
CA GLY A 85 0.07 -11.91 16.18
C GLY A 85 -0.53 -11.21 14.96
N GLU A 86 -0.50 -9.88 14.96
CA GLU A 86 -1.00 -9.08 13.83
C GLU A 86 -0.19 -9.32 12.54
N GLN A 87 1.13 -9.54 12.63
CA GLN A 87 1.95 -9.85 11.45
C GLN A 87 1.52 -11.14 10.75
N ARG A 88 1.12 -12.17 11.49
CA ARG A 88 0.64 -13.44 10.91
C ARG A 88 -0.59 -13.26 10.04
N ASP A 89 -1.50 -12.35 10.41
CA ASP A 89 -2.68 -12.03 9.60
C ASP A 89 -2.28 -11.40 8.25
N LEU A 90 -1.22 -10.57 8.25
CA LEU A 90 -0.64 -10.02 7.03
C LEU A 90 -0.01 -11.13 6.16
N TRP A 91 0.79 -12.02 6.75
CA TRP A 91 1.42 -13.14 6.02
C TRP A 91 0.38 -14.05 5.37
N GLN A 92 -0.65 -14.44 6.13
CA GLN A 92 -1.75 -15.23 5.60
C GLN A 92 -2.45 -14.53 4.43
N SER A 93 -2.69 -13.22 4.55
CA SER A 93 -3.32 -12.42 3.48
C SER A 93 -2.46 -12.37 2.22
N LEU A 94 -1.13 -12.21 2.35
CA LEU A 94 -0.21 -12.22 1.22
C LEU A 94 -0.14 -13.59 0.55
N THR A 95 -0.10 -14.68 1.30
CA THR A 95 -0.13 -16.03 0.74
C THR A 95 -1.43 -16.29 -0.02
N GLN A 96 -2.58 -15.90 0.54
CA GLN A 96 -3.87 -16.04 -0.15
C GLN A 96 -3.95 -15.21 -1.44
N LEU A 97 -3.38 -14.00 -1.43
CA LEU A 97 -3.27 -13.20 -2.64
C LEU A 97 -2.40 -13.90 -3.68
N ALA A 98 -1.22 -14.39 -3.29
CA ALA A 98 -0.32 -15.09 -4.21
C ALA A 98 -1.00 -16.29 -4.89
N ASP A 99 -1.76 -17.09 -4.14
CA ASP A 99 -2.53 -18.23 -4.66
C ASP A 99 -3.64 -17.81 -5.64
N SER A 100 -4.11 -16.57 -5.57
CA SER A 100 -5.17 -16.03 -6.43
C SER A 100 -4.67 -15.30 -7.67
N ILE A 101 -3.36 -15.03 -7.74
CA ILE A 101 -2.73 -14.31 -8.84
C ILE A 101 -2.25 -15.33 -9.86
N ASP A 102 -2.71 -15.20 -11.10
CA ASP A 102 -2.29 -16.06 -12.20
C ASP A 102 -0.95 -15.59 -12.79
N GLU A 103 -0.95 -15.01 -14.01
CA GLU A 103 0.27 -14.57 -14.70
C GLU A 103 0.55 -13.07 -14.57
N ASP A 104 -0.28 -12.33 -13.83
CA ASP A 104 -0.12 -10.89 -13.66
C ASP A 104 1.12 -10.56 -12.81
N PRO A 105 1.95 -9.58 -13.22
CA PRO A 105 3.09 -9.17 -12.41
C PRO A 105 2.61 -8.58 -11.08
N TRP A 106 3.17 -9.06 -9.98
CA TRP A 106 2.82 -8.63 -8.63
C TRP A 106 4.02 -8.05 -7.90
N LEU A 107 3.85 -6.83 -7.40
CA LEU A 107 4.83 -6.13 -6.58
C LEU A 107 4.30 -6.01 -5.15
N VAL A 108 5.07 -6.48 -4.18
CA VAL A 108 4.83 -6.20 -2.76
C VAL A 108 5.90 -5.24 -2.27
N MET A 109 5.48 -4.11 -1.69
CA MET A 109 6.40 -3.07 -1.25
C MET A 109 5.90 -2.37 0.00
N GLY A 110 6.82 -1.75 0.74
CA GLY A 110 6.49 -0.97 1.94
C GLY A 110 7.41 -1.32 3.09
N ASP A 111 6.92 -1.11 4.31
CA ASP A 111 7.63 -1.41 5.54
C ASP A 111 6.92 -2.56 6.25
N PHE A 112 7.61 -3.68 6.38
CA PHE A 112 7.08 -4.88 7.00
C PHE A 112 7.21 -4.90 8.52
N ASN A 113 8.00 -3.99 9.11
CA ASN A 113 8.38 -4.01 10.53
C ASN A 113 8.96 -5.37 10.99
N THR A 114 9.57 -6.12 10.07
CA THR A 114 10.22 -7.40 10.33
C THR A 114 11.52 -7.48 9.56
N VAL A 115 12.58 -7.89 10.25
CA VAL A 115 13.90 -8.08 9.65
C VAL A 115 13.97 -9.38 8.86
N VAL A 116 14.74 -9.38 7.78
CA VAL A 116 14.94 -10.57 6.94
C VAL A 116 16.13 -11.39 7.45
N ASP A 117 17.10 -10.74 8.11
CA ASP A 117 18.29 -11.38 8.66
C ASP A 117 18.64 -10.79 10.03
N LEU A 118 19.15 -11.63 10.95
CA LEU A 118 19.52 -11.18 12.29
C LEU A 118 20.68 -10.18 12.32
N SER A 119 21.48 -10.09 11.24
CA SER A 119 22.53 -9.07 11.09
C SER A 119 21.97 -7.65 10.99
N GLU A 120 20.66 -7.49 10.72
CA GLU A 120 19.98 -6.20 10.68
C GLU A 120 19.62 -5.68 12.08
N VAL A 121 19.73 -6.51 13.13
CA VAL A 121 19.42 -6.12 14.52
C VAL A 121 20.65 -6.14 15.42
N SER A 122 20.74 -5.14 16.31
CA SER A 122 21.81 -5.05 17.32
C SER A 122 21.65 -6.06 18.47
N SER A 123 20.43 -6.57 18.68
CA SER A 123 20.09 -7.61 19.65
C SER A 123 18.85 -8.38 19.20
N ALA A 124 18.92 -9.71 19.16
CA ALA A 124 17.82 -10.57 18.75
C ALA A 124 17.15 -11.21 19.99
N SER A 125 15.90 -10.84 20.25
CA SER A 125 15.02 -11.56 21.19
C SER A 125 14.47 -12.84 20.54
N GLY A 126 13.85 -13.72 21.34
CA GLY A 126 13.14 -14.89 20.80
C GLY A 126 12.04 -14.49 19.81
N ASP A 127 11.29 -13.44 20.13
CA ASP A 127 10.21 -12.92 19.30
C ASP A 127 10.71 -12.42 17.93
N ILE A 128 11.84 -11.71 17.89
CA ILE A 128 12.46 -11.25 16.63
C ILE A 128 12.83 -12.44 15.73
N ARG A 129 13.34 -13.52 16.31
CA ARG A 129 13.71 -14.72 15.56
C ARG A 129 12.49 -15.41 14.96
N VAL A 130 11.41 -15.52 15.73
CA VAL A 130 10.14 -16.08 15.25
C VAL A 130 9.54 -15.21 14.15
N ALA A 131 9.52 -13.89 14.32
CA ALA A 131 9.04 -12.95 13.30
C ALA A 131 9.79 -13.14 11.96
N MET A 132 11.12 -13.20 12.04
CA MET A 132 12.00 -13.36 10.89
C MET A 132 11.77 -14.70 10.19
N GLU A 133 11.70 -15.80 10.94
CA GLU A 133 11.44 -17.14 10.39
C GLU A 133 10.09 -17.18 9.67
N GLU A 134 9.01 -16.66 10.29
CA GLU A 134 7.68 -16.60 9.68
C GLU A 134 7.64 -15.68 8.44
N PHE A 135 8.39 -14.58 8.45
CA PHE A 135 8.48 -13.71 7.28
C PHE A 135 9.23 -14.38 6.11
N GLN A 136 10.33 -15.10 6.39
CA GLN A 136 11.04 -15.89 5.38
C GLN A 136 10.15 -17.01 4.81
N GLU A 137 9.34 -17.66 5.64
CA GLU A 137 8.34 -18.64 5.20
C GLU A 137 7.31 -17.98 4.29
N CYS A 138 6.81 -16.79 4.62
CA CYS A 138 5.89 -16.03 3.77
C CYS A 138 6.50 -15.70 2.40
N ILE A 139 7.74 -15.19 2.37
CA ILE A 139 8.45 -14.89 1.11
C ILE A 139 8.58 -16.14 0.25
N THR A 140 8.92 -17.28 0.87
CA THR A 140 9.07 -18.56 0.17
C THR A 140 7.72 -19.06 -0.35
N ALA A 141 6.67 -19.02 0.47
CA ALA A 141 5.32 -19.48 0.12
C ALA A 141 4.73 -18.67 -1.04
N THR A 142 5.00 -17.37 -1.08
CA THR A 142 4.54 -16.47 -2.14
C THR A 142 5.43 -16.48 -3.39
N SER A 143 6.55 -17.23 -3.38
CA SER A 143 7.56 -17.22 -4.45
C SER A 143 8.08 -15.82 -4.81
N LEU A 144 8.00 -14.87 -3.88
CA LEU A 144 8.46 -13.51 -4.11
C LEU A 144 9.99 -13.48 -4.19
N ILE A 145 10.49 -12.66 -5.10
CA ILE A 145 11.92 -12.41 -5.25
C ILE A 145 12.21 -11.02 -4.67
N THR A 146 13.11 -10.97 -3.69
CA THR A 146 13.54 -9.69 -3.10
C THR A 146 14.33 -8.87 -4.12
N LEU A 147 13.86 -7.66 -4.40
CA LEU A 147 14.61 -6.70 -5.18
C LEU A 147 15.73 -6.10 -4.31
N PRO A 148 16.99 -6.05 -4.77
CA PRO A 148 18.05 -5.41 -4.02
C PRO A 148 17.74 -3.92 -3.88
N MET A 149 17.36 -3.49 -2.68
CA MET A 149 17.21 -2.08 -2.37
C MET A 149 18.58 -1.50 -2.00
N GLN A 150 19.08 -0.56 -2.81
CA GLN A 150 20.11 0.37 -2.36
C GLN A 150 19.43 1.46 -1.52
N GLY A 151 19.19 1.16 -0.24
CA GLY A 151 18.74 2.17 0.72
C GLY A 151 19.83 3.20 1.05
N GLN A 152 19.43 4.39 1.50
CA GLN A 152 20.30 5.22 2.34
C GLN A 152 20.35 4.60 3.75
N LEU A 153 21.50 4.72 4.42
CA LEU A 153 21.89 3.96 5.62
C LEU A 153 20.95 4.05 6.85
N PHE A 154 19.87 4.84 6.82
CA PHE A 154 18.93 4.98 7.94
C PHE A 154 17.52 5.32 7.44
N THR A 155 16.51 4.67 8.02
CA THR A 155 15.07 4.99 7.94
C THR A 155 14.51 5.14 9.34
#